data_AF-A0A246JMH4-F1
#
_entry.id   AF-A0A246JMH4-F1
#
_cell.length_a   1.000
_cell.length_b   1.000
_cell.length_c   1.000
_cell.angle_alpha   90.00
_cell.angle_beta   90.00
_cell.angle_gamma   90.00
#
_symmetry.space_group_name_H-M   'P 1'
#
loop_
_entity.id
_entity.type
_entity.pdbx_description
1 polymer ?
#
loop_
_entity_poly.entity_id
_entity_poly.type
_entity_poly.pdbx_seq_one_letter_code
_entity_poly.pdbx_strand_id
1 'polypeptide(L)'
;MVDFQDTVPDPARERSVPARPGAAIDCPQCRAPMRHLVLPGHHAPATVDVDHCGPCGLVWFDARESVQLSGLAWIRLLRELHHHHRPDPPHQERRACPLCRVPLKQVSNLSRFGRFPALECVACGGHLHSQAGMLAERGLIRPLLPAERGALMAEKRQLLCLNCGGPSDGKGEHCAWCKSPLLMIDLPRLAHALRMRSPTEPLLAPSGGRPLAWACRGCGAPMNPGKDTRCGQCHHTLVVPSMADLEPLLDSLERDWRDAEALYGGERQARLAAQYKQESQARRGEWPSFSRDDEDDRWLPWPLDWLIITALRAIGLHVDDDAFRRGSDVEWPTRLALFLLVLAVMTVVIFVLA
;
A
#
# COMPACT_ATOMS: atom_id res chain seq x y z
N MET A 1 -4.61 -28.72 36.82
CA MET A 1 -3.35 -29.18 36.19
C MET A 1 -3.74 -29.82 34.87
N VAL A 2 -3.68 -29.04 33.79
CA VAL A 2 -3.89 -29.52 32.43
C VAL A 2 -2.65 -29.07 31.68
N ASP A 3 -1.89 -30.05 31.23
CA ASP A 3 -0.56 -29.94 30.63
C ASP A 3 -0.70 -29.28 29.26
N PHE A 4 -0.17 -28.06 29.12
CA PHE A 4 -0.15 -27.29 27.87
C PHE A 4 1.20 -27.57 27.22
N GLN A 5 1.31 -28.72 26.54
CA GLN A 5 2.48 -29.01 25.72
C GLN A 5 2.40 -28.18 24.44
N ASP A 6 3.22 -27.13 24.42
CA ASP A 6 3.59 -26.34 23.25
C ASP A 6 4.18 -27.25 22.16
N THR A 7 3.34 -27.71 21.24
CA THR A 7 3.82 -28.16 19.94
C THR A 7 3.99 -26.93 19.06
N VAL A 8 5.16 -26.29 19.17
CA VAL A 8 5.66 -25.33 18.18
C VAL A 8 5.67 -26.05 16.82
N PRO A 9 4.95 -25.55 15.79
CA PRO A 9 5.03 -26.15 14.47
C PRO A 9 6.46 -26.03 13.93
N ASP A 10 7.03 -27.17 13.55
CA ASP A 10 8.32 -27.30 12.89
C ASP A 10 8.39 -26.40 11.63
N PRO A 11 9.30 -25.41 11.55
CA PRO A 11 9.42 -24.50 10.41
C PRO A 11 10.02 -25.13 9.14
N ALA A 12 10.31 -26.45 9.12
CA ALA A 12 11.04 -27.09 8.02
C ALA A 12 10.19 -27.91 7.03
N ARG A 13 8.92 -27.55 6.79
CA ARG A 13 8.12 -28.19 5.72
C ARG A 13 7.29 -27.23 4.86
N GLU A 14 7.87 -26.09 4.51
CA GLU A 14 7.58 -25.46 3.20
C GLU A 14 8.09 -26.40 2.10
N ARG A 15 7.26 -27.38 1.71
CA ARG A 15 7.40 -27.98 0.38
C ARG A 15 6.90 -26.94 -0.61
N SER A 16 7.76 -25.98 -0.93
CA SER A 16 7.65 -25.21 -2.16
C SER A 16 7.55 -26.23 -3.29
N VAL A 17 6.35 -26.40 -3.84
CA VAL A 17 6.21 -27.02 -5.15
C VAL A 17 6.93 -26.05 -6.08
N PRO A 18 8.06 -26.43 -6.72
CA PRO A 18 8.71 -25.50 -7.62
C PRO A 18 7.79 -25.33 -8.81
N ALA A 19 7.03 -24.24 -8.84
CA ALA A 19 6.57 -23.68 -10.10
C ALA A 19 7.84 -23.45 -10.91
N ARG A 20 8.03 -24.22 -11.99
CA ARG A 20 9.07 -23.91 -12.95
C ARG A 20 8.73 -22.52 -13.51
N PRO A 21 9.66 -21.55 -13.50
CA PRO A 21 9.48 -20.31 -14.23
C PRO A 21 9.09 -20.65 -15.68
N GLY A 22 7.93 -20.19 -16.13
CA GLY A 22 7.42 -20.45 -17.47
C GLY A 22 6.73 -21.81 -17.71
N ALA A 23 6.34 -22.58 -16.69
CA ALA A 23 5.44 -23.71 -16.90
C ALA A 23 4.06 -23.20 -17.33
N ALA A 24 3.59 -23.58 -18.52
CA ALA A 24 2.26 -23.24 -18.98
C ALA A 24 1.20 -23.82 -18.04
N ILE A 25 0.51 -22.95 -17.31
CA ILE A 25 -0.61 -23.33 -16.45
C ILE A 25 -1.93 -23.12 -17.19
N ASP A 26 -2.87 -24.05 -17.01
CA ASP A 26 -4.21 -23.92 -17.57
C ASP A 26 -5.12 -23.13 -16.63
N CYS A 27 -5.94 -22.26 -17.20
CA CYS A 27 -6.94 -21.54 -16.44
C CYS A 27 -7.90 -22.52 -15.76
N PRO A 28 -8.11 -22.41 -14.44
CA PRO A 28 -8.99 -23.33 -13.72
C PRO A 28 -10.48 -23.11 -14.01
N GLN A 29 -10.84 -22.09 -14.81
CA GLN A 29 -12.20 -21.81 -15.25
C GLN A 29 -12.46 -22.29 -16.69
N CYS A 30 -11.66 -21.83 -17.66
CA CYS A 30 -11.90 -22.12 -19.08
C CYS A 30 -10.91 -23.12 -19.70
N ARG A 31 -9.90 -23.57 -18.95
CA ARG A 31 -8.81 -24.44 -19.42
C ARG A 31 -7.94 -23.85 -20.54
N ALA A 32 -8.12 -22.58 -20.91
CA ALA A 32 -7.20 -21.90 -21.81
C ALA A 32 -5.84 -21.73 -21.14
N PRO A 33 -4.73 -21.76 -21.89
CA PRO A 33 -3.41 -21.51 -21.34
C PRO A 33 -3.34 -20.08 -20.78
N MET A 34 -2.80 -19.94 -19.57
CA MET A 34 -2.58 -18.64 -18.95
C MET A 34 -1.27 -18.03 -19.49
N ARG A 35 -1.30 -16.73 -19.73
CA ARG A 35 -0.13 -15.94 -20.11
C ARG A 35 0.70 -15.65 -18.87
N HIS A 36 1.97 -16.00 -18.94
CA HIS A 36 2.95 -15.64 -17.92
C HIS A 36 3.42 -14.20 -18.13
N LEU A 37 3.23 -13.34 -17.14
CA LEU A 37 3.59 -11.93 -17.17
C LEU A 37 4.74 -11.69 -16.18
N VAL A 38 5.88 -11.22 -16.68
CA VAL A 38 6.99 -10.78 -15.83
C VAL A 38 6.83 -9.28 -15.59
N LEU A 39 6.49 -8.91 -14.36
CA LEU A 39 6.14 -7.54 -13.98
C LEU A 39 7.14 -6.95 -12.97
N PRO A 40 7.31 -5.62 -12.93
CA PRO A 40 8.28 -5.00 -12.01
C PRO A 40 7.84 -5.06 -10.55
N GLY A 41 8.69 -5.59 -9.67
CA GLY A 41 8.46 -5.58 -8.23
C GLY A 41 8.63 -4.20 -7.60
N HIS A 42 8.22 -4.04 -6.35
CA HIS A 42 8.39 -2.82 -5.57
C HIS A 42 9.86 -2.40 -5.50
N HIS A 43 10.78 -3.35 -5.36
CA HIS A 43 12.21 -3.08 -5.22
C HIS A 43 12.92 -3.44 -6.52
N ALA A 44 12.95 -2.52 -7.49
CA ALA A 44 13.75 -2.73 -8.69
C ALA A 44 15.21 -3.05 -8.30
N PRO A 45 15.87 -4.03 -8.97
CA PRO A 45 15.47 -4.69 -10.22
C PRO A 45 14.60 -5.95 -10.05
N ALA A 46 14.02 -6.20 -8.87
CA ALA A 46 13.18 -7.38 -8.64
C ALA A 46 11.99 -7.43 -9.63
N THR A 47 11.67 -8.65 -10.08
CA THR A 47 10.51 -8.95 -10.91
C THR A 47 9.57 -9.87 -10.15
N VAL A 48 8.31 -9.83 -10.55
CA VAL A 48 7.21 -10.62 -10.00
C VAL A 48 6.55 -11.30 -11.18
N ASP A 49 6.50 -12.61 -11.13
CA ASP A 49 5.79 -13.41 -12.10
C ASP A 49 4.30 -13.39 -11.76
N VAL A 50 3.43 -13.30 -12.76
CA VAL A 50 1.97 -13.30 -12.59
C VAL A 50 1.37 -14.04 -13.76
N ASP A 51 0.47 -14.98 -13.49
CA ASP A 51 -0.23 -15.70 -14.56
C ASP A 51 -1.63 -15.12 -14.79
N HIS A 52 -1.92 -14.75 -16.03
CA HIS A 52 -3.18 -14.14 -16.43
C HIS A 52 -3.88 -14.95 -17.52
N CYS A 53 -5.15 -15.29 -17.30
CA CYS A 53 -6.00 -15.90 -18.31
C CYS A 53 -6.69 -14.82 -19.14
N GLY A 54 -6.22 -14.59 -20.38
CA GLY A 54 -6.87 -13.64 -21.30
C GLY A 54 -8.39 -13.82 -21.44
N PRO A 55 -8.90 -15.01 -21.82
CA PRO A 55 -10.33 -15.22 -22.06
C PRO A 55 -11.26 -14.90 -20.88
N CYS A 56 -10.89 -15.27 -19.65
CA CYS A 56 -11.69 -15.07 -18.44
C CYS A 56 -11.28 -13.83 -17.63
N GLY A 57 -10.19 -13.16 -17.98
CA GLY A 57 -9.63 -12.07 -17.17
C GLY A 57 -9.27 -12.47 -15.74
N LEU A 58 -9.07 -13.76 -15.45
CA LEU A 58 -8.67 -14.26 -14.13
C LEU A 58 -7.15 -14.14 -13.98
N VAL A 59 -6.71 -13.82 -12.77
CA VAL A 59 -5.29 -13.75 -12.41
C VAL A 59 -4.98 -14.75 -11.30
N TRP A 60 -3.84 -15.42 -11.43
CA TRP A 60 -3.26 -16.26 -10.41
C TRP A 60 -2.04 -15.56 -9.83
N PHE A 61 -1.96 -15.52 -8.51
CA PHE A 61 -0.80 -15.07 -7.75
C PHE A 61 -0.32 -16.21 -6.87
N ASP A 62 0.98 -16.50 -6.86
CA ASP A 62 1.59 -17.26 -5.79
C ASP A 62 1.65 -16.43 -4.49
N ALA A 63 1.93 -17.09 -3.36
CA ALA A 63 1.63 -16.62 -2.00
C ALA A 63 2.10 -15.19 -1.63
N ARG A 64 3.06 -14.62 -2.35
CA ARG A 64 3.59 -13.27 -2.07
C ARG A 64 3.68 -12.36 -3.28
N GLU A 65 3.14 -12.76 -4.44
CA GLU A 65 3.31 -11.99 -5.67
C GLU A 65 2.44 -10.72 -5.67
N SER A 66 1.19 -10.82 -5.22
CA SER A 66 0.23 -9.69 -5.22
C SER A 66 0.75 -8.48 -4.43
N VAL A 67 1.46 -8.73 -3.31
CA VAL A 67 2.03 -7.70 -2.43
C VAL A 67 3.37 -7.16 -2.90
N GLN A 68 4.05 -7.84 -3.83
CA GLN A 68 5.36 -7.42 -4.35
C GLN A 68 5.25 -6.52 -5.59
N LEU A 69 4.10 -6.47 -6.26
CA LEU A 69 3.90 -5.68 -7.48
C LEU A 69 4.02 -4.15 -7.25
N SER A 70 4.90 -3.49 -8.02
CA SER A 70 4.99 -2.02 -8.05
C SER A 70 3.74 -1.36 -8.66
N GLY A 71 3.56 -0.04 -8.44
CA GLY A 71 2.44 0.67 -9.07
C GLY A 71 2.47 0.60 -10.61
N LEU A 72 3.66 0.64 -11.22
CA LEU A 72 3.81 0.43 -12.67
C LEU A 72 3.39 -0.99 -13.10
N ALA A 73 3.69 -2.00 -12.30
CA ALA A 73 3.27 -3.37 -12.53
C ALA A 73 1.75 -3.51 -12.51
N TRP A 74 1.10 -2.87 -11.55
CA TRP A 74 -0.35 -2.79 -11.47
C TRP A 74 -0.96 -2.10 -12.68
N ILE A 75 -0.39 -0.98 -13.14
CA ILE A 75 -0.86 -0.29 -14.36
C ILE A 75 -0.81 -1.25 -15.56
N ARG A 76 0.31 -1.97 -15.74
CA ARG A 76 0.46 -2.95 -16.83
C ARG A 76 -0.51 -4.13 -16.70
N LEU A 77 -0.67 -4.67 -15.50
CA LEU A 77 -1.59 -5.78 -15.23
C LEU A 77 -3.05 -5.39 -15.50
N LEU A 78 -3.48 -4.19 -15.11
CA LEU A 78 -4.84 -3.70 -15.36
C LEU A 78 -5.15 -3.58 -16.86
N ARG A 79 -4.18 -3.14 -17.68
CA ARG A 79 -4.32 -3.12 -19.14
C ARG A 79 -4.47 -4.53 -19.70
N GLU A 80 -3.60 -5.46 -19.28
CA GLU A 80 -3.63 -6.84 -19.75
C GLU A 80 -4.95 -7.55 -19.40
N LEU A 81 -5.44 -7.35 -18.18
CA LEU A 81 -6.73 -7.89 -17.72
C LEU A 81 -7.89 -7.37 -18.57
N HIS A 82 -7.85 -6.09 -18.97
CA HIS A 82 -8.93 -5.51 -19.74
C HIS A 82 -8.92 -5.93 -21.23
N HIS A 83 -7.78 -5.86 -21.91
CA HIS A 83 -7.69 -6.01 -23.36
C HIS A 83 -8.21 -7.35 -23.91
N HIS A 84 -8.21 -8.40 -23.09
CA HIS A 84 -8.54 -9.76 -23.51
C HIS A 84 -9.83 -10.32 -22.89
N HIS A 85 -10.46 -9.57 -21.98
CA HIS A 85 -11.60 -10.07 -21.23
C HIS A 85 -12.87 -10.14 -22.07
N ARG A 86 -13.45 -11.33 -22.13
CA ARG A 86 -14.82 -11.57 -22.61
C ARG A 86 -15.72 -11.77 -21.40
N PRO A 87 -17.04 -11.48 -21.50
CA PRO A 87 -17.97 -11.79 -20.42
C PRO A 87 -17.78 -13.23 -19.97
N ASP A 88 -17.59 -13.45 -18.67
CA ASP A 88 -17.26 -14.77 -18.17
C ASP A 88 -18.40 -15.75 -18.47
N PRO A 89 -18.10 -17.00 -18.88
CA PRO A 89 -19.05 -18.07 -18.67
C PRO A 89 -19.30 -18.21 -17.15
N PRO A 90 -20.48 -18.70 -16.73
CA PRO A 90 -20.79 -18.89 -15.32
C PRO A 90 -19.62 -19.54 -14.57
N HIS A 91 -19.23 -18.94 -13.44
CA HIS A 91 -18.09 -19.43 -12.66
C HIS A 91 -18.33 -20.88 -12.22
N GLN A 92 -17.40 -21.78 -12.53
CA GLN A 92 -17.48 -23.17 -12.06
C GLN A 92 -17.39 -23.17 -10.53
N GLU A 93 -18.33 -23.85 -9.86
CA GLU A 93 -18.41 -23.90 -8.39
C GLU A 93 -17.16 -24.49 -7.73
N ARG A 94 -16.40 -25.31 -8.46
CA ARG A 94 -15.21 -26.00 -7.94
C ARG A 94 -14.05 -25.84 -8.91
N ARG A 95 -13.22 -24.85 -8.65
CA ARG A 95 -11.96 -24.62 -9.38
C ARG A 95 -10.81 -25.33 -8.65
N ALA A 96 -9.92 -25.95 -9.41
CA ALA A 96 -8.70 -26.55 -8.88
C ALA A 96 -7.52 -25.57 -8.97
N CYS A 97 -6.54 -25.72 -8.09
CA CYS A 97 -5.28 -24.97 -8.19
C CYS A 97 -4.60 -25.30 -9.52
N PRO A 98 -4.18 -24.30 -10.31
CA PRO A 98 -3.53 -24.55 -11.60
C PRO A 98 -2.18 -25.29 -11.46
N LEU A 99 -1.50 -25.14 -10.31
CA LEU A 99 -0.20 -25.76 -10.04
C LEU A 99 -0.33 -27.18 -9.46
N CYS A 100 -0.97 -27.32 -8.31
CA CYS A 100 -1.04 -28.61 -7.59
C CYS A 100 -2.34 -29.39 -7.80
N ARG A 101 -3.31 -28.84 -8.55
CA ARG A 101 -4.63 -29.44 -8.84
C ARG A 101 -5.52 -29.71 -7.61
N VAL A 102 -5.11 -29.30 -6.41
CA VAL A 102 -5.93 -29.34 -5.19
C VAL A 102 -7.12 -28.39 -5.33
N PRO A 103 -8.35 -28.77 -4.92
CA PRO A 103 -9.50 -27.87 -4.93
C PRO A 103 -9.23 -26.55 -4.19
N LEU A 104 -9.56 -25.42 -4.82
CA LEU A 104 -9.42 -24.11 -4.20
C LEU A 104 -10.48 -23.92 -3.12
N LYS A 105 -10.05 -23.38 -1.98
CA LYS A 105 -10.92 -23.02 -0.88
C LYS A 105 -11.45 -21.61 -1.12
N GLN A 106 -12.77 -21.45 -1.15
CA GLN A 106 -13.35 -20.12 -1.10
C GLN A 106 -13.17 -19.53 0.29
N VAL A 107 -12.51 -18.38 0.35
CA VAL A 107 -12.38 -17.55 1.55
C VAL A 107 -13.14 -16.25 1.34
N SER A 108 -13.36 -15.54 2.44
CA SER A 108 -14.06 -14.26 2.44
C SER A 108 -13.16 -13.20 3.04
N ASN A 109 -12.42 -12.52 2.16
CA ASN A 109 -11.45 -11.51 2.53
C ASN A 109 -12.15 -10.19 2.88
N LEU A 110 -11.63 -9.49 3.88
CA LEU A 110 -12.19 -8.22 4.33
C LEU A 110 -11.51 -7.07 3.58
N SER A 111 -12.31 -6.25 2.91
CA SER A 111 -11.89 -4.97 2.36
C SER A 111 -12.50 -3.81 3.16
N ARG A 112 -12.08 -2.58 2.83
CA ARG A 112 -12.70 -1.35 3.36
C ARG A 112 -14.23 -1.32 3.18
N PHE A 113 -14.73 -1.94 2.12
CA PHE A 113 -16.15 -1.90 1.74
C PHE A 113 -16.89 -3.21 2.02
N GLY A 114 -16.30 -4.07 2.85
CA GLY A 114 -16.89 -5.33 3.27
C GLY A 114 -16.18 -6.55 2.68
N ARG A 115 -16.86 -7.69 2.82
CA ARG A 115 -16.32 -9.01 2.50
C ARG A 115 -16.43 -9.31 1.00
N PHE A 116 -15.38 -9.86 0.42
CA PHE A 116 -15.37 -10.33 -0.97
C PHE A 116 -14.87 -11.77 -1.06
N PRO A 117 -15.39 -12.58 -1.99
CA PRO A 117 -14.91 -13.95 -2.18
C PRO A 117 -13.53 -13.94 -2.85
N ALA A 118 -12.62 -14.76 -2.34
CA ALA A 118 -11.36 -15.10 -2.99
C ALA A 118 -11.19 -16.63 -2.97
N LEU A 119 -10.36 -17.15 -3.88
CA LEU A 119 -10.10 -18.58 -3.98
C LEU A 119 -8.64 -18.84 -3.68
N GLU A 120 -8.35 -19.61 -2.63
CA GLU A 120 -6.98 -19.85 -2.16
C GLU A 120 -6.64 -21.33 -2.22
N CYS A 121 -5.39 -21.64 -2.54
CA CYS A 121 -4.88 -22.99 -2.47
C CYS A 121 -4.26 -23.24 -1.10
N VAL A 122 -4.83 -24.19 -0.36
CA VAL A 122 -4.33 -24.60 0.96
C VAL A 122 -2.98 -25.34 0.92
N ALA A 123 -2.53 -25.78 -0.26
CA ALA A 123 -1.30 -26.56 -0.41
C ALA A 123 -0.10 -25.70 -0.81
N CYS A 124 -0.24 -24.81 -1.79
CA CYS A 124 0.87 -23.94 -2.25
C CYS A 124 0.74 -22.48 -1.81
N GLY A 125 -0.37 -22.11 -1.16
CA GLY A 125 -0.62 -20.74 -0.72
C GLY A 125 -0.90 -19.74 -1.84
N GLY A 126 -1.09 -20.18 -3.09
CA GLY A 126 -1.46 -19.29 -4.19
C GLY A 126 -2.96 -18.94 -4.19
N HIS A 127 -3.31 -17.85 -4.86
CA HIS A 127 -4.65 -17.26 -4.86
C HIS A 127 -5.12 -16.96 -6.29
N LEU A 128 -6.38 -17.27 -6.57
CA LEU A 128 -7.05 -16.96 -7.83
C LEU A 128 -8.04 -15.81 -7.62
N HIS A 129 -7.89 -14.75 -8.41
CA HIS A 129 -8.72 -13.55 -8.34
C HIS A 129 -9.46 -13.27 -9.66
N SER A 130 -10.70 -12.79 -9.54
CA SER A 130 -11.36 -12.01 -10.60
C SER A 130 -10.79 -10.59 -10.62
N GLN A 131 -11.07 -9.83 -11.69
CA GLN A 131 -10.68 -8.41 -11.77
C GLN A 131 -11.19 -7.61 -10.57
N ALA A 132 -12.47 -7.80 -10.20
CA ALA A 132 -13.01 -7.20 -8.97
C ALA A 132 -12.32 -7.72 -7.71
N GLY A 133 -12.11 -9.03 -7.57
CA GLY A 133 -11.47 -9.59 -6.36
C GLY A 133 -10.08 -9.01 -6.11
N MET A 134 -9.31 -8.86 -7.18
CA MET A 134 -7.98 -8.24 -7.15
C MET A 134 -8.03 -6.76 -6.73
N LEU A 135 -8.97 -5.98 -7.28
CA LEU A 135 -9.15 -4.59 -6.87
C LEU A 135 -9.72 -4.45 -5.46
N ALA A 136 -10.58 -5.38 -5.04
CA ALA A 136 -11.20 -5.42 -3.71
C ALA A 136 -10.16 -5.68 -2.60
N GLU A 137 -9.19 -6.57 -2.86
CA GLU A 137 -8.09 -6.85 -1.94
C GLU A 137 -7.32 -5.59 -1.55
N ARG A 138 -7.19 -4.64 -2.49
CA ARG A 138 -6.55 -3.33 -2.26
C ARG A 138 -7.53 -2.23 -1.86
N GLY A 139 -8.81 -2.57 -1.73
CA GLY A 139 -9.88 -1.63 -1.41
C GLY A 139 -10.06 -0.53 -2.45
N LEU A 140 -9.88 -0.85 -3.74
CA LEU A 140 -9.93 0.08 -4.87
C LEU A 140 -11.29 0.11 -5.59
N ILE A 141 -12.23 -0.71 -5.13
CA ILE A 141 -13.61 -0.73 -5.61
C ILE A 141 -14.56 -0.57 -4.43
N ARG A 142 -15.73 -0.01 -4.71
CA ARG A 142 -16.77 0.29 -3.71
C ARG A 142 -18.16 0.01 -4.28
N PRO A 143 -19.21 -0.10 -3.44
CA PRO A 143 -20.58 -0.18 -3.93
C PRO A 143 -20.95 0.98 -4.86
N LEU A 144 -21.78 0.67 -5.85
CA LEU A 144 -22.32 1.65 -6.81
C LEU A 144 -23.25 2.65 -6.10
N LEU A 145 -22.88 3.93 -6.12
CA LEU A 145 -23.61 5.00 -5.45
C LEU A 145 -24.82 5.48 -6.28
N PRO A 146 -25.87 6.03 -5.63
CA PRO A 146 -27.05 6.54 -6.34
C PRO A 146 -26.75 7.61 -7.40
N ALA A 147 -25.82 8.54 -7.12
CA ALA A 147 -25.44 9.58 -8.08
C ALA A 147 -24.78 9.00 -9.35
N GLU A 148 -24.04 7.90 -9.21
CA GLU A 148 -23.38 7.21 -10.31
C GLU A 148 -24.39 6.48 -11.19
N ARG A 149 -25.45 5.92 -10.60
CA ARG A 149 -26.56 5.33 -11.37
C ARG A 149 -27.19 6.36 -12.29
N GLY A 150 -27.46 7.57 -11.77
CA GLY A 150 -27.97 8.68 -12.57
C GLY A 150 -27.03 9.07 -13.70
N ALA A 151 -25.73 9.18 -13.44
CA ALA A 151 -24.74 9.51 -14.46
C ALA A 151 -24.62 8.42 -15.55
N LEU A 152 -24.61 7.13 -15.16
CA LEU A 152 -24.59 6.01 -16.10
C LEU A 152 -25.81 6.02 -17.03
N MET A 153 -26.99 6.31 -16.49
CA MET A 153 -28.23 6.46 -17.28
C MET A 153 -28.13 7.65 -18.24
N ALA A 154 -27.63 8.80 -17.78
CA ALA A 154 -27.46 9.99 -18.61
C ALA A 154 -26.46 9.76 -19.75
N GLU A 155 -25.37 9.04 -19.49
CA GLU A 155 -24.37 8.67 -20.50
C GLU A 155 -24.85 7.56 -21.46
N LYS A 156 -25.99 6.90 -21.17
CA LYS A 156 -26.51 5.74 -21.90
C LYS A 156 -25.46 4.61 -22.03
N ARG A 157 -24.65 4.42 -20.98
CA ARG A 157 -23.58 3.42 -20.95
C ARG A 157 -24.06 2.12 -20.31
N GLN A 158 -23.59 1.01 -20.84
CA GLN A 158 -23.81 -0.29 -20.22
C GLN A 158 -22.86 -0.45 -19.02
N LEU A 159 -23.42 -0.66 -17.84
CA LEU A 159 -22.64 -1.06 -16.66
C LEU A 159 -22.30 -2.55 -16.78
N LEU A 160 -21.03 -2.90 -16.59
CA LEU A 160 -20.61 -4.29 -16.50
C LEU A 160 -20.36 -4.63 -15.03
N CYS A 161 -20.80 -5.81 -14.60
CA CYS A 161 -20.45 -6.32 -13.28
C CYS A 161 -18.93 -6.55 -13.21
N LEU A 162 -18.23 -5.83 -12.33
CA LEU A 162 -16.77 -5.99 -12.19
C LEU A 162 -16.34 -7.40 -11.76
N ASN A 163 -17.24 -8.22 -11.21
CA ASN A 163 -16.92 -9.57 -10.76
C ASN A 163 -17.01 -10.65 -11.85
N CYS A 164 -18.05 -10.61 -12.70
CA CYS A 164 -18.25 -11.62 -13.75
C CYS A 164 -18.28 -11.06 -15.18
N GLY A 165 -18.15 -9.75 -15.36
CA GLY A 165 -18.23 -9.11 -16.67
C GLY A 165 -19.64 -9.03 -17.28
N GLY A 166 -20.65 -9.63 -16.64
CA GLY A 166 -22.01 -9.65 -17.15
C GLY A 166 -22.66 -8.26 -17.17
N PRO A 167 -23.53 -7.97 -18.16
CA PRO A 167 -24.21 -6.69 -18.24
C PRO A 167 -25.16 -6.50 -17.06
N SER A 168 -25.22 -5.26 -16.57
CA SER A 168 -26.08 -4.82 -15.47
C SER A 168 -26.82 -3.55 -15.87
N ASP A 169 -28.08 -3.43 -15.43
CA ASP A 169 -28.88 -2.23 -15.65
C ASP A 169 -28.63 -1.15 -14.59
N GLY A 170 -27.83 -1.45 -13.56
CA GLY A 170 -27.54 -0.52 -12.48
C GLY A 170 -28.75 -0.11 -11.66
N LYS A 171 -29.88 -0.84 -11.72
CA LYS A 171 -31.08 -0.55 -10.92
C LYS A 171 -31.04 -1.24 -9.55
N GLY A 172 -30.57 -2.49 -9.51
CA GLY A 172 -30.42 -3.26 -8.27
C GLY A 172 -29.06 -3.06 -7.58
N GLU A 173 -28.90 -3.57 -6.37
CA GLU A 173 -27.61 -3.58 -5.66
C GLU A 173 -26.73 -4.78 -6.01
N HIS A 174 -27.30 -5.81 -6.64
CA HIS A 174 -26.62 -7.06 -6.96
C HIS A 174 -26.72 -7.36 -8.45
N CYS A 175 -25.69 -8.01 -9.00
CA CYS A 175 -25.70 -8.52 -10.36
C CYS A 175 -26.77 -9.61 -10.52
N ALA A 176 -27.58 -9.51 -11.58
CA ALA A 176 -28.61 -10.51 -11.88
C ALA A 176 -28.03 -11.91 -12.14
N TRP A 177 -26.78 -11.98 -12.63
CA TRP A 177 -26.11 -13.21 -13.04
C TRP A 177 -25.38 -13.90 -11.89
N CYS A 178 -24.33 -13.27 -11.35
CA CYS A 178 -23.47 -13.87 -10.33
C CYS A 178 -23.87 -13.54 -8.90
N LYS A 179 -24.93 -12.73 -8.70
CA LYS A 179 -25.44 -12.29 -7.39
C LYS A 179 -24.45 -11.48 -6.54
N SER A 180 -23.26 -11.16 -7.05
CA SER A 180 -22.32 -10.27 -6.36
C SER A 180 -22.89 -8.85 -6.28
N PRO A 181 -22.48 -8.03 -5.30
CA PRO A 181 -22.78 -6.60 -5.28
C PRO A 181 -22.34 -5.92 -6.59
N LEU A 182 -23.07 -4.88 -7.00
CA LEU A 182 -22.64 -4.00 -8.09
C LEU A 182 -21.62 -3.01 -7.53
N LEU A 183 -20.45 -3.02 -8.15
CA LEU A 183 -19.27 -2.30 -7.70
C LEU A 183 -18.84 -1.29 -8.74
N MET A 184 -18.24 -0.20 -8.28
CA MET A 184 -17.64 0.86 -9.08
C MET A 184 -16.17 1.03 -8.65
N ILE A 185 -15.32 1.37 -9.61
CA ILE A 185 -13.91 1.65 -9.35
C ILE A 185 -13.80 3.01 -8.65
N ASP A 186 -13.10 3.04 -7.52
CA ASP A 186 -12.83 4.28 -6.80
C ASP A 186 -11.64 4.98 -7.44
N LEU A 187 -11.90 5.84 -8.43
CA LEU A 187 -10.86 6.50 -9.23
C LEU A 187 -9.88 7.32 -8.39
N PRO A 188 -10.32 8.16 -7.43
CA PRO A 188 -9.40 8.86 -6.54
C PRO A 188 -8.46 7.92 -5.80
N ARG A 189 -9.00 6.81 -5.27
CA ARG A 189 -8.22 5.84 -4.51
C ARG A 189 -7.30 5.00 -5.39
N LEU A 190 -7.76 4.60 -6.58
CA LEU A 190 -6.96 3.92 -7.59
C LEU A 190 -5.78 4.81 -8.03
N ALA A 191 -6.06 6.06 -8.39
CA ALA A 191 -5.04 7.03 -8.77
C ALA A 191 -3.99 7.22 -7.66
N HIS A 192 -4.42 7.39 -6.41
CA HIS A 192 -3.52 7.53 -5.28
C HIS A 192 -2.69 6.25 -5.03
N ALA A 193 -3.32 5.09 -5.07
CA ALA A 193 -2.67 3.80 -4.83
C ALA A 193 -1.67 3.41 -5.91
N LEU A 194 -1.92 3.83 -7.16
CA LEU A 194 -1.05 3.52 -8.27
C LEU A 194 0.09 4.52 -8.43
N ARG A 195 0.02 5.74 -7.90
CA ARG A 195 1.12 6.73 -8.01
C ARG A 195 2.40 6.28 -7.30
N MET A 196 3.55 6.64 -7.89
CA MET A 196 4.80 6.63 -7.17
C MET A 196 4.79 7.79 -6.15
N ARG A 197 5.13 7.50 -4.90
CA ARG A 197 5.37 8.54 -3.90
C ARG A 197 6.84 8.90 -3.86
N SER A 198 7.14 10.18 -3.65
CA SER A 198 8.52 10.60 -3.40
C SER A 198 9.04 9.94 -2.12
N PRO A 199 10.31 9.48 -2.08
CA PRO A 199 10.93 8.95 -0.87
C PRO A 199 10.95 9.94 0.31
N THR A 200 10.84 11.24 0.04
CA THR A 200 10.84 12.32 1.05
C THR A 200 9.44 12.78 1.44
N GLU A 201 8.40 12.31 0.74
CA GLU A 201 7.03 12.74 1.01
C GLU A 201 6.48 12.08 2.29
N PRO A 202 5.93 12.85 3.25
CA PRO A 202 5.36 12.28 4.46
C PRO A 202 4.24 11.29 4.13
N LEU A 203 4.21 10.13 4.79
CA LEU A 203 3.24 9.07 4.48
C LEU A 203 1.77 9.51 4.55
N LEU A 204 1.47 10.58 5.29
CA LEU A 204 0.12 11.13 5.42
C LEU A 204 -0.22 12.22 4.39
N ALA A 205 0.75 12.73 3.64
CA ALA A 205 0.49 13.74 2.60
C ALA A 205 -0.24 13.10 1.41
N PRO A 206 -1.25 13.76 0.81
CA PRO A 206 -1.82 13.30 -0.45
C PRO A 206 -0.70 13.20 -1.48
N SER A 207 -0.58 12.04 -2.17
CA SER A 207 0.50 11.84 -3.14
C SER A 207 0.58 13.03 -4.09
N GLY A 208 1.72 13.73 -4.05
CA GLY A 208 2.10 14.72 -5.04
C GLY A 208 2.12 14.13 -6.45
N GLY A 209 2.45 14.96 -7.44
CA GLY A 209 2.52 14.54 -8.84
C GLY A 209 1.57 15.30 -9.74
N ARG A 210 1.76 15.18 -11.05
CA ARG A 210 1.08 16.00 -12.06
C ARG A 210 -0.43 15.77 -12.00
N PRO A 211 -1.29 16.77 -12.24
CA PRO A 211 -2.72 16.52 -12.36
C PRO A 211 -2.98 15.42 -13.41
N LEU A 212 -3.78 14.42 -13.04
CA LEU A 212 -4.15 13.36 -13.98
C LEU A 212 -5.16 13.95 -14.94
N ALA A 213 -4.92 13.81 -16.24
CA ALA A 213 -5.80 14.37 -17.26
C ALA A 213 -7.02 13.49 -17.44
N TRP A 214 -8.21 14.06 -17.21
CA TRP A 214 -9.47 13.42 -17.52
C TRP A 214 -10.45 14.44 -18.08
N ALA A 215 -11.10 14.13 -19.19
CA ALA A 215 -12.13 14.99 -19.76
C ALA A 215 -13.49 14.64 -19.14
N CYS A 216 -14.22 15.65 -18.66
CA CYS A 216 -15.59 15.46 -18.20
C CYS A 216 -16.45 14.89 -19.35
N ARG A 217 -17.16 13.79 -19.10
CA ARG A 217 -18.04 13.19 -20.12
C ARG A 217 -19.31 14.02 -20.40
N GLY A 218 -19.69 14.92 -19.50
CA GLY A 218 -20.83 15.82 -19.69
C GLY A 218 -20.52 17.05 -20.54
N CYS A 219 -19.42 17.76 -20.24
CA CYS A 219 -19.09 19.04 -20.91
C CYS A 219 -17.69 19.12 -21.52
N GLY A 220 -16.86 18.09 -21.41
CA GLY A 220 -15.48 18.07 -21.91
C GLY A 220 -14.45 18.82 -21.03
N ALA A 221 -14.88 19.51 -19.98
CA ALA A 221 -13.98 20.26 -19.09
C ALA A 221 -12.91 19.36 -18.43
N PRO A 222 -11.70 19.87 -18.21
CA PRO A 222 -10.64 19.11 -17.54
C PRO A 222 -11.03 18.79 -16.09
N MET A 223 -10.72 17.58 -15.66
CA MET A 223 -10.93 17.04 -14.32
C MET A 223 -9.67 16.29 -13.88
N ASN A 224 -9.44 16.24 -12.56
CA ASN A 224 -8.42 15.41 -11.95
C ASN A 224 -9.08 14.23 -11.23
N PRO A 225 -9.11 13.02 -11.82
CA PRO A 225 -9.78 11.85 -11.24
C PRO A 225 -9.12 11.36 -9.94
N GLY A 226 -7.92 11.85 -9.60
CA GLY A 226 -7.27 11.60 -8.32
C GLY A 226 -7.87 12.39 -7.14
N LYS A 227 -8.69 13.40 -7.43
CA LYS A 227 -9.28 14.32 -6.43
C LYS A 227 -10.78 14.52 -6.64
N ASP A 228 -11.20 14.63 -7.90
CA ASP A 228 -12.55 15.01 -8.28
C ASP A 228 -13.43 13.78 -8.46
N THR A 229 -14.62 13.81 -7.85
CA THR A 229 -15.69 12.83 -8.09
C THR A 229 -16.83 13.40 -8.95
N ARG A 230 -16.80 14.71 -9.21
CA ARG A 230 -17.76 15.44 -10.05
C ARG A 230 -17.06 16.59 -10.77
N CYS A 231 -17.55 16.95 -11.94
CA CYS A 231 -17.01 18.08 -12.69
C CYS A 231 -17.29 19.41 -11.96
N GLY A 232 -16.28 20.26 -11.83
CA GLY A 232 -16.45 21.60 -11.25
C GLY A 232 -17.29 22.55 -12.11
N GLN A 233 -17.44 22.28 -13.41
CA GLN A 233 -18.16 23.15 -14.35
C GLN A 233 -19.62 22.73 -14.59
N CYS A 234 -19.88 21.45 -14.85
CA CYS A 234 -21.23 20.95 -15.15
C CYS A 234 -21.81 20.02 -14.08
N HIS A 235 -21.07 19.77 -12.99
CA HIS A 235 -21.44 18.85 -11.91
C HIS A 235 -21.71 17.39 -12.32
N HIS A 236 -21.41 17.01 -13.58
CA HIS A 236 -21.51 15.64 -14.04
C HIS A 236 -20.64 14.72 -13.17
N THR A 237 -21.22 13.61 -12.70
CA THR A 237 -20.53 12.67 -11.81
C THR A 237 -19.54 11.82 -12.60
N LEU A 238 -18.33 11.67 -12.07
CA LEU A 238 -17.31 10.82 -12.66
C LEU A 238 -17.70 9.36 -12.50
N VAL A 239 -17.87 8.64 -13.61
CA VAL A 239 -18.17 7.20 -13.62
C VAL A 239 -17.24 6.45 -14.57
N VAL A 240 -16.92 5.22 -14.22
CA VAL A 240 -16.11 4.28 -15.00
C VAL A 240 -16.85 2.95 -15.08
N PRO A 241 -17.76 2.78 -16.07
CA PRO A 241 -18.67 1.64 -16.12
C PRO A 241 -17.99 0.29 -16.36
N SER A 242 -16.73 0.30 -16.78
CA SER A 242 -15.94 -0.88 -17.08
C SER A 242 -14.46 -0.61 -16.93
N MET A 243 -13.65 -1.67 -16.82
CA MET A 243 -12.18 -1.57 -16.87
C MET A 243 -11.68 -0.88 -18.15
N ALA A 244 -12.41 -0.97 -19.26
CA ALA A 244 -12.08 -0.33 -20.53
C ALA A 244 -11.97 1.19 -20.42
N ASP A 245 -12.79 1.76 -19.53
CA ASP A 245 -12.89 3.18 -19.36
C ASP A 245 -11.72 3.75 -18.54
N LEU A 246 -10.83 2.92 -17.99
CA LEU A 246 -9.65 3.35 -17.23
C LEU A 246 -8.49 3.83 -18.09
N GLU A 247 -8.45 3.53 -19.39
CA GLU A 247 -7.28 3.76 -20.24
C GLU A 247 -6.69 5.18 -20.13
N PRO A 248 -7.49 6.27 -20.17
CA PRO A 248 -6.95 7.64 -20.04
C PRO A 248 -6.24 7.90 -18.71
N LEU A 249 -6.72 7.27 -17.63
CA LEU A 249 -6.12 7.36 -16.30
C LEU A 249 -4.82 6.55 -16.26
N LEU A 250 -4.83 5.31 -16.79
CA LEU A 250 -3.64 4.46 -16.82
C LEU A 250 -2.51 5.10 -17.64
N ASP A 251 -2.82 5.71 -18.78
CA ASP A 251 -1.88 6.49 -19.59
C ASP A 251 -1.27 7.66 -18.83
N SER A 252 -2.09 8.40 -18.09
CA SER A 252 -1.63 9.54 -17.31
C SER A 252 -0.76 9.11 -16.12
N LEU A 253 -1.12 8.02 -15.46
CA LEU A 253 -0.34 7.44 -14.37
C LEU A 253 1.00 6.89 -14.86
N GLU A 254 1.03 6.20 -16.01
CA GLU A 254 2.27 5.66 -16.56
C GLU A 254 3.26 6.77 -16.93
N ARG A 255 2.77 7.89 -17.49
CA ARG A 255 3.60 9.09 -17.72
C ARG A 255 4.13 9.66 -16.41
N ASP A 256 3.27 9.85 -15.41
CA ASP A 256 3.65 10.34 -14.08
C ASP A 256 4.71 9.43 -13.42
N TRP A 257 4.61 8.10 -13.61
CA TRP A 257 5.62 7.14 -13.16
C TRP A 257 6.97 7.33 -13.86
N ARG A 258 6.99 7.51 -15.18
CA ARG A 258 8.25 7.72 -15.92
C ARG A 258 8.93 9.00 -15.49
N ASP A 259 8.15 10.07 -15.31
CA ASP A 259 8.64 11.35 -14.80
C ASP A 259 9.20 11.19 -13.37
N ALA A 260 8.47 10.49 -12.49
CA ALA A 260 8.89 10.26 -11.11
C ALA A 260 10.14 9.36 -11.00
N GLU A 261 10.24 8.30 -11.81
CA GLU A 261 11.43 7.45 -11.86
C GLU A 261 12.65 8.24 -12.36
N ALA A 262 12.48 9.13 -13.34
CA ALA A 262 13.56 10.00 -13.81
C ALA A 262 14.03 10.99 -12.74
N LEU A 263 13.12 11.46 -11.88
CA LEU A 263 13.43 12.41 -10.80
C LEU A 263 14.01 11.74 -9.54
N TYR A 264 13.43 10.62 -9.12
CA TYR A 264 13.67 10.02 -7.80
C TYR A 264 14.30 8.62 -7.85
N GLY A 265 14.46 8.03 -9.04
CA GLY A 265 14.93 6.65 -9.19
C GLY A 265 16.30 6.39 -8.56
N GLY A 266 17.26 7.32 -8.76
CA GLY A 266 18.60 7.20 -8.20
C GLY A 266 18.62 7.25 -6.66
N GLU A 267 17.93 8.22 -6.05
CA GLU A 267 17.83 8.32 -4.59
C GLU A 267 17.13 7.08 -3.99
N ARG A 268 16.07 6.63 -4.64
CA ARG A 268 15.31 5.45 -4.24
C ARG A 268 16.18 4.19 -4.27
N GLN A 269 16.94 3.99 -5.35
CA GLN A 269 17.88 2.86 -5.48
C GLN A 269 18.97 2.91 -4.41
N ALA A 270 19.54 4.09 -4.14
CA ALA A 270 20.56 4.26 -3.10
C ALA A 270 20.03 3.91 -1.71
N ARG A 271 18.82 4.36 -1.35
CA ARG A 271 18.17 4.02 -0.08
C ARG A 271 17.87 2.54 0.07
N LEU A 272 17.38 1.90 -1.00
CA LEU A 272 17.14 0.45 -1.00
C LEU A 272 18.44 -0.32 -0.83
N ALA A 273 19.51 0.06 -1.54
CA ALA A 273 20.82 -0.56 -1.39
C ALA A 273 21.37 -0.42 0.04
N ALA A 274 21.18 0.75 0.67
CA ALA A 274 21.55 0.98 2.07
C ALA A 274 20.76 0.07 3.03
N GLN A 275 19.44 -0.06 2.83
CA GLN A 275 18.59 -0.94 3.63
C GLN A 275 19.00 -2.42 3.49
N TYR A 276 19.20 -2.90 2.26
CA TYR A 276 19.67 -4.27 2.01
C TYR A 276 21.04 -4.53 2.66
N LYS A 277 21.95 -3.56 2.62
CA LYS A 277 23.25 -3.66 3.29
C LYS A 277 23.07 -3.81 4.80
N GLN A 278 22.25 -2.97 5.43
CA GLN A 278 21.93 -3.05 6.86
C GLN A 278 21.30 -4.40 7.24
N GLU A 279 20.31 -4.86 6.49
CA GLU A 279 19.67 -6.17 6.74
C GLU A 279 20.67 -7.33 6.60
N SER A 280 21.57 -7.26 5.62
CA SER A 280 22.62 -8.27 5.43
C SER A 280 23.62 -8.30 6.59
N GLN A 281 23.98 -7.13 7.12
CA GLN A 281 24.87 -6.97 8.26
C GLN A 281 24.20 -7.51 9.54
N ALA A 282 22.93 -7.16 9.77
CA ALA A 282 22.15 -7.69 10.88
C ALA A 282 22.06 -9.22 10.86
N ARG A 283 21.85 -9.83 9.68
CA ARG A 283 21.84 -11.30 9.52
C ARG A 283 23.19 -11.96 9.79
N ARG A 284 24.30 -11.25 9.52
CA ARG A 284 25.66 -11.73 9.84
C ARG A 284 26.07 -11.48 11.30
N GLY A 285 25.20 -10.87 12.12
CA GLY A 285 25.54 -10.47 13.48
C GLY A 285 26.52 -9.29 13.53
N GLU A 286 26.78 -8.64 12.39
CA GLU A 286 27.64 -7.47 12.25
C GLU A 286 26.81 -6.23 12.55
N TRP A 287 26.45 -6.00 13.81
CA TRP A 287 25.96 -4.68 14.19
C TRP A 287 27.14 -3.70 14.08
N PRO A 288 26.93 -2.47 13.57
CA PRO A 288 27.92 -1.43 13.73
C PRO A 288 28.21 -1.32 15.23
N SER A 289 29.48 -1.49 15.62
CA SER A 289 29.90 -1.09 16.95
C SER A 289 29.60 0.41 17.04
N PHE A 290 28.62 0.78 17.87
CA PHE A 290 28.48 2.17 18.28
C PHE A 290 29.76 2.52 19.03
N SER A 291 30.73 3.13 18.34
CA SER A 291 31.86 3.76 18.99
C SER A 291 31.31 4.93 19.79
N ARG A 292 31.66 4.94 21.07
CA ARG A 292 31.28 5.97 22.04
C ARG A 292 31.74 7.39 21.62
N ASP A 293 32.59 7.47 20.59
CA ASP A 293 33.15 8.70 20.05
C ASP A 293 32.22 9.41 19.03
N ASP A 294 31.14 8.78 18.55
CA ASP A 294 30.16 9.40 17.63
C ASP A 294 29.03 10.17 18.37
N GLU A 295 29.04 10.18 19.70
CA GLU A 295 28.05 10.91 20.52
C GLU A 295 28.34 12.41 20.65
N ASP A 296 29.57 12.88 20.43
CA ASP A 296 29.93 14.27 20.79
C ASP A 296 29.39 15.34 19.82
N ASP A 297 29.04 15.00 18.57
CA ASP A 297 28.70 16.01 17.55
C ASP A 297 27.20 16.17 17.24
N ARG A 298 26.29 15.49 17.96
CA ARG A 298 24.83 15.56 17.68
C ARG A 298 23.90 15.77 18.87
N TRP A 299 24.39 16.24 20.01
CA TRP A 299 23.51 16.73 21.07
C TRP A 299 23.17 18.21 20.88
N LEU A 300 22.03 18.46 20.22
CA LEU A 300 21.28 19.69 20.41
C LEU A 300 20.97 19.86 21.92
N PRO A 301 21.19 21.05 22.51
CA PRO A 301 21.03 21.25 23.94
C PRO A 301 19.57 21.05 24.35
N TRP A 302 19.33 20.22 25.37
CA TRP A 302 18.02 20.07 25.97
C TRP A 302 17.63 21.39 26.66
N PRO A 303 16.37 21.84 26.59
CA PRO A 303 15.93 23.14 27.11
C PRO A 303 16.08 23.33 28.64
N LEU A 304 16.40 22.26 29.39
CA LEU A 304 16.56 22.29 30.85
C LEU A 304 17.93 22.83 31.29
N ASP A 305 19.01 22.56 30.55
CA ASP A 305 20.35 23.01 30.93
C ASP A 305 20.49 24.53 30.79
N TRP A 306 19.86 25.11 29.77
CA TRP A 306 19.78 26.56 29.60
C TRP A 306 19.00 27.21 30.74
N LEU A 307 17.90 26.62 31.20
CA LEU A 307 17.12 27.14 32.33
C LEU A 307 17.90 27.10 33.64
N ILE A 308 18.66 26.04 33.90
CA ILE A 308 19.47 25.89 35.13
C ILE A 308 20.63 26.90 35.14
N ILE A 309 21.37 27.03 34.03
CA ILE A 309 22.48 27.99 33.93
C ILE A 309 21.97 29.43 34.06
N THR A 310 20.81 29.74 33.44
CA THR A 310 20.20 31.06 33.52
C THR A 310 19.71 31.38 34.94
N ALA A 311 19.13 30.40 35.65
CA ALA A 311 18.70 30.54 37.04
C ALA A 311 19.90 30.75 37.99
N LEU A 312 21.00 30.03 37.79
CA LEU A 312 22.20 30.17 38.62
C LEU A 312 22.89 31.54 38.42
N ARG A 313 22.93 32.06 37.18
CA ARG A 313 23.42 33.41 36.90
C ARG A 313 22.54 34.51 37.50
N ALA A 314 21.22 34.30 37.56
CA ALA A 314 20.29 35.25 38.17
C ALA A 314 20.49 35.42 39.69
N ILE A 315 21.13 34.44 40.36
CA ILE A 315 21.43 34.47 41.80
C ILE A 315 22.90 34.88 42.06
N GLY A 316 23.63 35.34 41.02
CA GLY A 316 24.98 35.88 41.14
C GLY A 316 26.10 34.84 41.19
N LEU A 317 25.82 33.56 40.93
CA LEU A 317 26.82 32.51 40.83
C LEU A 317 27.38 32.44 39.42
N HIS A 318 28.70 32.61 39.28
CA HIS A 318 29.38 32.48 38.00
C HIS A 318 29.68 31.00 37.74
N VAL A 319 29.03 30.43 36.72
CA VAL A 319 29.25 29.06 36.26
C VAL A 319 30.01 29.13 34.93
N ASP A 320 31.17 28.48 34.90
CA ASP A 320 31.99 28.35 33.69
C ASP A 320 31.33 27.34 32.74
N ASP A 321 30.91 27.81 31.57
CA ASP A 321 30.11 27.06 30.60
C ASP A 321 30.84 25.81 30.10
N ASP A 322 32.17 25.82 30.12
CA ASP A 322 33.00 24.72 29.67
C ASP A 322 33.24 23.66 30.75
N ALA A 323 33.23 24.04 32.04
CA ALA A 323 33.39 23.10 33.16
C ALA A 323 32.09 22.32 33.45
N PHE A 324 30.92 22.92 33.19
CA PHE A 324 29.64 22.21 33.28
C PHE A 324 29.47 21.19 32.13
N ARG A 325 30.04 21.49 30.96
CA ARG A 325 29.99 20.63 29.77
C ARG A 325 31.06 19.54 29.79
N ARG A 326 32.28 19.84 30.25
CA ARG A 326 33.43 18.93 30.27
C ARG A 326 33.65 18.31 31.65
N GLY A 327 32.76 17.39 32.02
CA GLY A 327 33.09 16.27 32.90
C GLY A 327 32.82 16.45 34.39
N SER A 328 32.09 15.50 34.95
CA SER A 328 32.53 14.76 36.13
C SER A 328 31.55 13.62 36.42
N ASP A 329 32.08 12.48 36.82
CA ASP A 329 31.41 11.31 37.39
C ASP A 329 30.58 11.68 38.61
N VAL A 330 29.48 12.38 38.38
CA VAL A 330 28.51 12.76 39.40
C VAL A 330 27.27 11.94 39.12
N GLU A 331 27.11 10.88 39.90
CA GLU A 331 25.96 9.99 39.81
C GLU A 331 24.64 10.80 39.79
N TRP A 332 23.65 10.31 39.03
CA TRP A 332 22.30 10.86 38.90
C TRP A 332 21.64 11.39 40.20
N PRO A 333 21.87 10.81 41.41
CA PRO A 333 21.30 11.33 42.65
C PRO A 333 21.72 12.76 42.98
N THR A 334 22.94 13.16 42.63
CA THR A 334 23.48 14.47 43.02
C THR A 334 22.93 15.60 42.13
N ARG A 335 22.68 15.31 40.85
CA ARG A 335 22.02 16.24 39.92
C ARG A 335 20.56 16.49 40.32
N LEU A 336 19.85 15.43 40.74
CA LEU A 336 18.49 15.53 41.27
C LEU A 336 18.45 16.31 42.59
N ALA A 337 19.42 16.11 43.48
CA ALA A 337 19.54 16.83 44.75
C ALA A 337 19.76 18.34 44.54
N LEU A 338 20.63 18.72 43.59
CA LEU A 338 20.84 20.12 43.22
C LEU A 338 19.59 20.75 42.60
N PHE A 339 18.88 20.02 41.74
CA PHE A 339 17.63 20.49 41.14
C PHE A 339 16.53 20.71 42.19
N LEU A 340 16.36 19.75 43.12
CA LEU A 340 15.40 19.87 44.23
C LEU A 340 15.77 21.00 45.20
N LEU A 341 17.07 21.24 45.43
CA LEU A 341 17.55 22.35 46.25
C LEU A 341 17.24 23.71 45.61
N VAL A 342 17.46 23.84 44.29
CA VAL A 342 17.10 25.05 43.54
C VAL A 342 15.58 25.28 43.54
N LEU A 343 14.78 24.22 43.39
CA LEU A 343 13.32 24.29 43.46
C LEU A 343 12.85 24.69 44.87
N ALA A 344 13.46 24.17 45.92
CA ALA A 344 13.16 24.54 47.31
C ALA A 344 13.51 26.01 47.59
N VAL A 345 14.67 26.48 47.14
CA VAL A 345 15.08 27.89 47.27
C VAL A 345 14.14 28.82 46.49
N MET A 346 13.77 28.44 45.27
CA MET A 346 12.80 29.20 44.46
C MET A 346 11.42 29.25 45.13
N THR A 347 10.97 28.14 45.72
CA THR A 347 9.68 28.09 46.43
C THR A 347 9.69 28.97 47.67
N VAL A 348 10.79 29.00 48.44
CA VAL A 348 10.95 29.87 49.62
C VAL A 348 11.02 31.34 49.20
N VAL A 349 11.73 31.69 48.13
CA VAL A 349 11.80 33.07 47.62
C VAL A 349 10.44 33.56 47.13
N ILE A 350 9.66 32.70 46.45
CA ILE A 350 8.30 33.02 46.02
C ILE A 350 7.35 33.19 47.22
N PHE A 351 7.54 32.42 48.29
CA PHE A 351 6.70 32.49 49.50
C PHE A 351 7.06 33.66 50.43
N VAL A 352 8.27 34.24 50.31
CA VAL A 352 8.71 35.41 51.09
C VAL A 352 8.43 36.73 50.34
N LEU A 353 8.23 36.68 49.02
CA LEU A 353 7.90 37.84 48.17
C LEU A 353 6.41 37.96 47.81
N ALA A 354 5.57 37.03 48.28
CA ALA A 354 4.11 37.10 48.24
C ALA A 354 3.56 37.37 49.65
#